data_AF-E2A9W1-F1
#
_entry.id   AF-E2A9W1-F1
#
_cell.length_a   1.000
_cell.length_b   1.000
_cell.length_c   1.000
_cell.angle_alpha   90.00
_cell.angle_beta   90.00
_cell.angle_gamma   90.00
#
_symmetry.space_group_name_H-M   'P 1'
#
loop_
_entity.id
_entity.type
_entity.pdbx_description
1 polymer ?
#
loop_
_entity_poly.entity_id
_entity_poly.type
_entity_poly.pdbx_seq_one_letter_code
_entity_poly.pdbx_strand_id
1 'polypeptide(L)'
;MQIQKTDILTFNNMTWTYFHESASISIDSIAFLIFDFNRINILVDEKAINQILWYRPQSKLHLEFAETVIFYASVYMRNCNWNILRRALEQTSVPFESKVDHVAIPDLQDEIKQIFGFIFYREADITYNKELDPVAYKTIIARLIARAMVQKYIRNLLEPPYWYHTWLNEGFKVFLQTYIIDKALPYSRMMDLFVVQVQHELLYLNSYLAINSTIKYDESCYENYLHSPLSHIKGSIIWRMLERTLSSNIFLIGINEYLNNQLVDPEATTSRDLWSALRSVLIELNPAYEFDIENMIDSLIMQRYPFVLKVTRNYSTNVVNVTVQFYNKSDENRYYIPVTYTTESTPNFTITRSNVWLTSWSSTIEFFLEKNQWIIFNLQQAGYYRVNYDTENWRKIAQYLNSKDYSNIHVLNRAQIINDAFHFAIEKKLEFSVFWELASYLSQEKDYIAWYPMFKAFEFLSNIFPFLDFFPEFKVYIWI
;
A
#
# COMPACT_ATOMS: atom_id res chain seq x y z
N MET A 1 -25.46 13.42 -16.74
CA MET A 1 -26.92 13.58 -16.56
C MET A 1 -27.65 12.63 -17.49
N GLN A 2 -28.83 12.13 -17.11
CA GLN A 2 -29.64 11.30 -18.02
C GLN A 2 -30.22 12.16 -19.17
N ILE A 3 -30.31 11.57 -20.36
CA ILE A 3 -30.92 12.22 -21.53
C ILE A 3 -32.43 12.20 -21.34
N GLN A 4 -33.06 13.38 -21.34
CA GLN A 4 -34.50 13.55 -21.26
C GLN A 4 -35.16 13.33 -22.62
N LYS A 5 -34.60 13.93 -23.68
CA LYS A 5 -35.16 13.86 -25.03
C LYS A 5 -34.08 14.13 -26.08
N THR A 6 -34.25 13.58 -27.27
CA THR A 6 -33.44 13.91 -28.45
C THR A 6 -34.35 14.26 -29.61
N ASP A 7 -34.20 15.47 -30.17
CA ASP A 7 -34.95 15.96 -31.31
C ASP A 7 -34.05 16.05 -32.55
N ILE A 8 -34.42 15.34 -33.61
CA ILE A 8 -33.69 15.36 -34.89
C ILE A 8 -34.28 16.50 -35.74
N LEU A 9 -33.48 17.53 -35.99
CA LEU A 9 -33.87 18.63 -36.88
C LEU A 9 -33.58 18.22 -38.33
N THR A 10 -34.63 17.86 -39.04
CA THR A 10 -34.58 17.40 -40.44
C THR A 10 -34.01 18.44 -41.41
N PHE A 11 -33.97 19.72 -41.03
CA PHE A 11 -33.56 20.79 -41.94
C PHE A 11 -32.05 21.05 -42.00
N ASN A 12 -31.21 20.44 -41.15
CA ASN A 12 -29.75 20.72 -41.13
C ASN A 12 -28.86 19.55 -40.65
N ASN A 13 -29.35 18.30 -40.59
CA ASN A 13 -28.64 17.16 -39.98
C ASN A 13 -28.15 17.45 -38.53
N MET A 14 -28.82 18.34 -37.81
CA MET A 14 -28.49 18.67 -36.42
C MET A 14 -29.43 17.95 -35.47
N THR A 15 -28.92 17.60 -34.30
CA THR A 15 -29.67 16.91 -33.26
C THR A 15 -29.60 17.73 -31.98
N TRP A 16 -30.76 17.99 -31.37
CA TRP A 16 -30.85 18.61 -30.05
C TRP A 16 -31.00 17.51 -29.00
N THR A 17 -30.07 17.45 -28.05
CA THR A 17 -30.15 16.52 -26.91
C THR A 17 -30.40 17.32 -25.64
N TYR A 18 -31.54 17.06 -25.01
CA TYR A 18 -31.96 17.66 -23.75
C TYR A 18 -31.58 16.73 -22.61
N PHE A 19 -30.95 17.29 -21.58
CA PHE A 19 -30.55 16.56 -20.37
C PHE A 19 -31.45 16.97 -19.21
N HIS A 20 -31.69 16.04 -18.28
CA HIS A 20 -32.35 16.36 -17.02
C HIS A 20 -31.54 17.39 -16.22
N GLU A 21 -32.24 18.28 -15.51
CA GLU A 21 -31.63 19.24 -14.60
C GLU A 21 -30.79 18.52 -13.55
N SER A 22 -29.56 19.00 -13.33
CA SER A 22 -28.69 18.47 -12.28
C SER A 22 -29.10 19.03 -10.92
N ALA A 23 -28.72 18.32 -9.85
CA ALA A 23 -28.66 18.96 -8.54
C ALA A 23 -27.62 20.11 -8.55
N SER A 24 -27.56 20.87 -7.47
CA SER A 24 -26.55 21.92 -7.27
C SER A 24 -25.14 21.32 -7.34
N ILE A 25 -24.44 21.57 -8.43
CA ILE A 25 -23.04 21.15 -8.66
C ILE A 25 -22.16 22.38 -8.90
N SER A 26 -20.86 22.26 -8.59
CA SER A 26 -19.89 23.30 -8.94
C SER A 26 -19.77 23.45 -10.46
N ILE A 27 -19.48 24.67 -10.93
CA ILE A 27 -19.26 24.95 -12.36
C ILE A 27 -18.11 24.08 -12.90
N ASP A 28 -17.07 23.85 -12.11
CA ASP A 28 -15.92 23.00 -12.48
C ASP A 28 -16.29 21.52 -12.66
N SER A 29 -17.48 21.13 -12.22
CA SER A 29 -18.01 19.76 -12.33
C SER A 29 -18.89 19.55 -13.57
N ILE A 30 -19.08 20.59 -14.40
CA ILE A 30 -19.86 20.49 -15.63
C ILE A 30 -18.98 19.96 -16.77
N ALA A 31 -19.42 18.89 -17.43
CA ALA A 31 -18.80 18.38 -18.65
C ALA A 31 -19.86 17.99 -19.69
N PHE A 32 -19.54 18.31 -20.95
CA PHE A 32 -20.27 17.85 -22.13
C PHE A 32 -19.28 17.17 -23.06
N LEU A 33 -19.70 16.04 -23.62
CA LEU A 33 -18.89 15.25 -24.54
C LEU A 33 -19.70 15.03 -25.81
N ILE A 34 -19.10 15.33 -26.95
CA ILE A 34 -19.67 15.08 -28.28
C ILE A 34 -18.64 14.24 -29.02
N PHE A 35 -18.96 12.97 -29.24
CA PHE A 35 -18.08 12.00 -29.87
C PHE A 35 -18.89 10.96 -30.66
N ASP A 36 -18.20 10.20 -31.49
CA ASP A 36 -18.70 9.05 -32.25
C ASP A 36 -18.31 7.70 -31.60
N PHE A 37 -18.08 7.70 -30.27
CA PHE A 37 -17.66 6.52 -29.53
C PHE A 37 -18.74 5.46 -29.40
N ASN A 38 -18.29 4.21 -29.34
CA ASN A 38 -19.10 3.08 -28.93
C ASN A 38 -19.16 2.99 -27.41
N ARG A 39 -20.12 2.22 -26.89
CA ARG A 39 -20.27 1.95 -25.47
C ARG A 39 -20.34 0.45 -25.16
N ILE A 40 -19.80 0.07 -24.00
CA ILE A 40 -20.00 -1.23 -23.36
C ILE A 40 -20.73 -0.96 -22.04
N ASN A 41 -21.85 -1.67 -21.81
CA ASN A 41 -22.54 -1.63 -20.53
C ASN A 41 -21.94 -2.69 -19.62
N ILE A 42 -21.31 -2.27 -18.53
CA ILE A 42 -20.76 -3.13 -17.50
C ILE A 42 -21.83 -3.29 -16.43
N LEU A 43 -22.66 -4.32 -16.59
CA LEU A 43 -23.79 -4.58 -15.70
C LEU A 43 -23.30 -5.29 -14.43
N VAL A 44 -23.41 -4.60 -13.29
CA VAL A 44 -23.04 -5.15 -11.98
C VAL A 44 -24.19 -5.97 -11.36
N ASP A 45 -25.47 -5.65 -11.65
CA ASP A 45 -26.71 -6.43 -11.43
C ASP A 45 -27.97 -5.64 -11.91
N GLU A 46 -29.17 -6.24 -12.02
CA GLU A 46 -30.44 -5.63 -12.52
C GLU A 46 -30.92 -4.39 -11.74
N LYS A 47 -30.41 -4.15 -10.53
CA LYS A 47 -30.75 -2.99 -9.67
C LYS A 47 -29.53 -2.08 -9.39
N ALA A 48 -28.51 -2.06 -10.25
CA ALA A 48 -27.19 -1.46 -9.95
C ALA A 48 -26.89 -0.09 -10.57
N ILE A 49 -25.80 0.54 -10.09
CA ILE A 49 -25.10 1.63 -10.77
C ILE A 49 -24.70 1.11 -12.14
N ASN A 50 -25.20 1.73 -13.19
CA ASN A 50 -24.84 1.35 -14.55
C ASN A 50 -23.45 1.90 -14.86
N GLN A 51 -22.45 1.03 -14.92
CA GLN A 51 -21.10 1.39 -15.34
C GLN A 51 -21.06 1.31 -16.87
N ILE A 52 -20.69 2.39 -17.55
CA ILE A 52 -20.59 2.40 -19.01
C ILE A 52 -19.18 2.79 -19.42
N LEU A 53 -18.53 1.95 -20.24
CA LEU A 53 -17.24 2.26 -20.86
C LEU A 53 -17.44 2.79 -22.28
N TRP A 54 -17.04 4.02 -22.55
CA TRP A 54 -17.03 4.68 -23.85
C TRP A 54 -15.64 4.63 -24.47
N TYR A 55 -15.58 4.28 -25.75
CA TYR A 55 -14.32 4.05 -26.46
C TYR A 55 -14.47 4.24 -27.98
N ARG A 56 -13.36 4.53 -28.66
CA ARG A 56 -13.31 4.51 -30.12
C ARG A 56 -13.44 3.08 -30.64
N PRO A 57 -14.17 2.83 -31.74
CA PRO A 57 -14.36 1.47 -32.27
C PRO A 57 -13.08 0.63 -32.44
N GLN A 58 -11.96 1.28 -32.78
CA GLN A 58 -10.64 0.66 -32.98
C GLN A 58 -10.03 0.08 -31.69
N SER A 59 -10.35 0.66 -30.53
CA SER A 59 -9.75 0.32 -29.24
C SER A 59 -10.43 -0.87 -28.56
N LYS A 60 -11.57 -1.33 -29.09
CA LYS A 60 -12.42 -2.36 -28.48
C LYS A 60 -11.65 -3.60 -28.05
N LEU A 61 -10.81 -4.12 -28.95
CA LEU A 61 -10.07 -5.36 -28.75
C LEU A 61 -9.02 -5.24 -27.63
N HIS A 62 -8.60 -4.02 -27.29
CA HIS A 62 -7.58 -3.77 -26.28
C HIS A 62 -8.16 -3.37 -24.92
N LEU A 63 -9.49 -3.23 -24.79
CA LEU A 63 -10.14 -2.74 -23.57
C LEU A 63 -10.75 -3.86 -22.70
N GLU A 64 -10.70 -5.11 -23.13
CA GLU A 64 -11.26 -6.27 -22.39
C GLU A 64 -10.72 -6.36 -20.96
N PHE A 65 -9.42 -6.11 -20.77
CA PHE A 65 -8.83 -6.14 -19.44
C PHE A 65 -9.29 -4.95 -18.58
N ALA A 66 -9.39 -3.74 -19.14
CA ALA A 66 -9.90 -2.57 -18.42
C ALA A 66 -11.36 -2.77 -17.99
N GLU A 67 -12.21 -3.30 -18.87
CA GLU A 67 -13.59 -3.68 -18.58
C GLU A 67 -13.66 -4.64 -17.38
N THR A 68 -12.82 -5.68 -17.41
CA THR A 68 -12.72 -6.68 -16.33
C THR A 68 -12.36 -6.03 -14.99
N VAL A 69 -11.36 -5.13 -14.98
CA VAL A 69 -10.97 -4.42 -13.76
C VAL A 69 -12.10 -3.54 -13.24
N ILE A 70 -12.75 -2.76 -14.11
CA ILE A 70 -13.87 -1.88 -13.73
C ILE A 70 -15.00 -2.71 -13.11
N PHE A 71 -15.34 -3.84 -13.72
CA PHE A 71 -16.37 -4.75 -13.23
C PHE A 71 -16.06 -5.26 -11.81
N TYR A 72 -14.91 -5.93 -11.64
CA TYR A 72 -14.56 -6.54 -10.36
C TYR A 72 -14.34 -5.51 -9.26
N ALA A 73 -13.68 -4.39 -9.56
CA ALA A 73 -13.51 -3.31 -8.59
C ALA A 73 -14.87 -2.73 -8.16
N SER A 74 -15.80 -2.54 -9.11
CA SER A 74 -17.16 -2.07 -8.80
C SER A 74 -17.93 -3.05 -7.92
N VAL A 75 -17.85 -4.35 -8.23
CA VAL A 75 -18.46 -5.42 -7.42
C VAL A 75 -17.89 -5.41 -6.01
N TYR A 76 -16.56 -5.34 -5.87
CA TYR A 76 -15.89 -5.36 -4.57
C TYR A 76 -16.25 -4.14 -3.72
N MET A 77 -16.13 -2.93 -4.28
CA MET A 77 -16.49 -1.69 -3.59
C MET A 77 -17.95 -1.73 -3.12
N ARG A 78 -18.86 -2.34 -3.88
CA ARG A 78 -20.26 -2.51 -3.46
C ARG A 78 -20.44 -3.55 -2.34
N ASN A 79 -19.87 -4.75 -2.50
CA ASN A 79 -20.13 -5.88 -1.61
C ASN A 79 -19.49 -5.72 -0.22
N CYS A 80 -18.37 -5.02 -0.11
CA CYS A 80 -17.66 -4.84 1.17
C CYS A 80 -18.33 -3.85 2.14
N ASN A 81 -19.64 -3.66 2.08
CA ASN A 81 -20.35 -2.71 2.95
C ASN A 81 -19.76 -1.29 2.94
N TRP A 82 -19.11 -0.84 1.85
CA TRP A 82 -18.89 0.59 1.60
C TRP A 82 -20.20 1.33 1.25
N ASN A 83 -21.36 0.77 1.65
CA ASN A 83 -22.67 1.44 1.74
C ASN A 83 -22.65 2.69 2.64
N ILE A 84 -21.50 3.07 3.16
CA ILE A 84 -21.31 4.24 4.02
C ILE A 84 -20.75 5.41 3.22
N LEU A 85 -19.98 5.17 2.16
CA LEU A 85 -19.79 6.16 1.09
C LEU A 85 -21.14 6.56 0.48
N ARG A 86 -22.05 5.59 0.35
CA ARG A 86 -23.42 5.82 -0.13
C ARG A 86 -24.22 6.79 0.76
N ARG A 87 -23.96 6.85 2.08
CA ARG A 87 -24.67 7.73 3.03
C ARG A 87 -23.92 9.02 3.34
N ALA A 88 -22.58 8.99 3.43
CA ALA A 88 -21.77 10.19 3.62
C ALA A 88 -21.90 11.15 2.41
N LEU A 89 -22.10 10.60 1.22
CA LEU A 89 -22.42 11.37 0.02
C LEU A 89 -23.89 11.84 -0.06
N GLU A 90 -24.81 11.29 0.73
CA GLU A 90 -26.20 11.80 0.83
C GLU A 90 -26.28 13.11 1.64
N GLN A 91 -25.27 13.41 2.47
CA GLN A 91 -25.16 14.68 3.19
C GLN A 91 -24.58 15.82 2.33
N THR A 92 -23.74 15.48 1.35
CA THR A 92 -23.39 16.43 0.28
C THR A 92 -24.55 16.43 -0.70
N SER A 93 -25.11 17.57 -1.09
CA SER A 93 -26.32 17.69 -1.93
C SER A 93 -26.18 17.14 -3.38
N VAL A 94 -25.23 16.24 -3.61
CA VAL A 94 -24.91 15.50 -4.81
C VAL A 94 -25.70 14.19 -4.81
N PRO A 95 -26.74 14.04 -5.67
CA PRO A 95 -27.48 12.79 -5.76
C PRO A 95 -26.55 11.67 -6.21
N PHE A 96 -26.72 10.50 -5.58
CA PHE A 96 -26.04 9.27 -5.98
C PHE A 96 -26.16 9.07 -7.49
N GLU A 97 -25.02 9.01 -8.15
CA GLU A 97 -24.96 8.74 -9.59
C GLU A 97 -25.45 7.31 -9.82
N SER A 98 -26.68 7.17 -10.31
CA SER A 98 -27.25 5.88 -10.76
C SER A 98 -26.47 5.25 -11.91
N LYS A 99 -25.48 5.97 -12.44
CA LYS A 99 -24.68 5.62 -13.59
C LYS A 99 -23.33 6.34 -13.54
N VAL A 100 -22.25 5.64 -13.82
CA VAL A 100 -20.91 6.23 -14.00
C VAL A 100 -20.38 5.89 -15.40
N ASP A 101 -19.92 6.91 -16.11
CA ASP A 101 -19.38 6.82 -17.46
C ASP A 101 -17.85 6.83 -17.41
N HIS A 102 -17.23 5.69 -17.67
CA HIS A 102 -15.81 5.56 -17.96
C HIS A 102 -15.56 5.94 -19.43
N VAL A 103 -14.65 6.86 -19.72
CA VAL A 103 -14.44 7.38 -21.08
C VAL A 103 -12.96 7.32 -21.44
N ALA A 104 -12.62 6.51 -22.44
CA ALA A 104 -11.28 6.45 -23.02
C ALA A 104 -11.10 7.58 -24.04
N ILE A 105 -10.25 8.57 -23.73
CA ILE A 105 -10.01 9.74 -24.59
C ILE A 105 -8.62 9.63 -25.25
N PRO A 106 -8.53 9.74 -26.58
CA PRO A 106 -7.26 9.88 -27.28
C PRO A 106 -6.57 11.19 -26.84
N ASP A 107 -5.28 11.13 -26.54
CA ASP A 107 -4.46 12.30 -26.22
C ASP A 107 -4.97 13.17 -25.05
N LEU A 108 -5.63 12.54 -24.07
CA LEU A 108 -5.93 13.20 -22.80
C LEU A 108 -4.62 13.68 -22.14
N GLN A 109 -4.53 14.98 -21.83
CA GLN A 109 -3.34 15.58 -21.20
C GLN A 109 -3.03 14.89 -19.86
N ASP A 110 -4.04 14.74 -19.01
CA ASP A 110 -3.94 14.00 -17.76
C ASP A 110 -4.07 12.48 -18.00
N GLU A 111 -3.45 11.64 -17.15
CA GLU A 111 -3.66 10.19 -17.21
C GLU A 111 -5.11 9.82 -16.86
N ILE A 112 -5.66 10.52 -15.85
CA ILE A 112 -7.04 10.39 -15.37
C ILE A 112 -7.59 11.79 -15.10
N LYS A 113 -8.87 12.00 -15.43
CA LYS A 113 -9.63 13.14 -14.94
C LYS A 113 -10.99 12.70 -14.43
N GLN A 114 -11.42 13.22 -13.29
CA GLN A 114 -12.75 12.92 -12.73
C GLN A 114 -13.62 14.16 -12.78
N ILE A 115 -14.82 13.97 -13.29
CA ILE A 115 -15.86 14.98 -13.33
C ILE A 115 -17.17 14.31 -12.88
N PHE A 116 -18.14 15.07 -12.41
CA PHE A 116 -19.44 14.54 -12.03
C PHE A 116 -20.03 13.67 -13.16
N GLY A 117 -20.36 12.42 -12.88
CA GLY A 117 -20.85 11.44 -13.86
C GLY A 117 -19.75 10.66 -14.58
N PHE A 118 -18.50 11.12 -14.59
CA PHE A 118 -17.48 10.65 -15.52
C PHE A 118 -16.14 10.29 -14.86
N ILE A 119 -15.49 9.27 -15.41
CA ILE A 119 -14.06 9.02 -15.23
C ILE A 119 -13.43 9.00 -16.61
N PHE A 120 -12.56 9.95 -16.88
CA PHE A 120 -11.78 10.03 -18.10
C PHE A 120 -10.45 9.34 -17.91
N TYR A 121 -10.05 8.57 -18.91
CA TYR A 121 -8.74 7.94 -19.01
C TYR A 121 -8.08 8.37 -20.29
N ARG A 122 -6.76 8.56 -20.27
CA ARG A 122 -6.00 8.53 -21.51
C ARG A 122 -6.10 7.14 -22.11
N GLU A 123 -6.53 7.05 -23.35
CA GLU A 123 -6.84 5.76 -23.99
C GLU A 123 -5.64 4.79 -23.94
N ALA A 124 -4.44 5.28 -24.23
CA ALA A 124 -3.20 4.49 -24.22
C ALA A 124 -2.91 3.83 -22.86
N ASP A 125 -3.35 4.45 -21.76
CA ASP A 125 -3.03 4.01 -20.40
C ASP A 125 -4.01 2.95 -19.86
N ILE A 126 -5.09 2.66 -20.59
CA ILE A 126 -6.08 1.61 -20.26
C ILE A 126 -6.23 0.54 -21.35
N THR A 127 -5.56 0.68 -22.49
CA THR A 127 -5.51 -0.33 -23.53
C THR A 127 -4.42 -1.37 -23.28
N TYR A 128 -4.73 -2.64 -23.48
CA TYR A 128 -3.79 -3.75 -23.44
C TYR A 128 -3.79 -4.52 -24.76
N ASN A 129 -2.67 -4.49 -25.48
CA ASN A 129 -2.41 -5.29 -26.67
C ASN A 129 -1.63 -6.55 -26.31
N LYS A 130 -2.26 -7.72 -26.42
CA LYS A 130 -1.64 -9.02 -26.08
C LYS A 130 -0.39 -9.37 -26.93
N GLU A 131 -0.28 -8.82 -28.13
CA GLU A 131 0.85 -9.09 -29.04
C GLU A 131 2.06 -8.19 -28.78
N LEU A 132 1.83 -6.97 -28.25
CA LEU A 132 2.86 -5.96 -28.07
C LEU A 132 3.23 -5.71 -26.60
N ASP A 133 2.25 -5.79 -25.70
CA ASP A 133 2.42 -5.35 -24.33
C ASP A 133 2.86 -6.49 -23.40
N PRO A 134 3.85 -6.24 -22.53
CA PRO A 134 4.23 -7.21 -21.52
C PRO A 134 3.06 -7.42 -20.55
N VAL A 135 2.90 -8.65 -20.05
CA VAL A 135 1.83 -8.99 -19.10
C VAL A 135 1.85 -8.09 -17.85
N ALA A 136 3.04 -7.65 -17.42
CA ALA A 136 3.23 -6.72 -16.31
C ALA A 136 2.50 -5.37 -16.52
N TYR A 137 2.24 -4.96 -17.77
CA TYR A 137 1.51 -3.74 -18.08
C TYR A 137 0.06 -3.78 -17.55
N LYS A 138 -0.55 -4.98 -17.43
CA LYS A 138 -1.85 -5.15 -16.78
C LYS A 138 -1.88 -4.65 -15.34
N THR A 139 -0.77 -4.76 -14.61
CA THR A 139 -0.66 -4.23 -13.24
C THR A 139 -0.80 -2.71 -13.24
N ILE A 140 -0.25 -2.02 -14.25
CA ILE A 140 -0.33 -0.56 -14.40
C ILE A 140 -1.76 -0.15 -14.71
N ILE A 141 -2.40 -0.78 -15.70
CA ILE A 141 -3.81 -0.53 -16.05
C ILE A 141 -4.73 -0.74 -14.85
N ALA A 142 -4.55 -1.84 -14.12
CA ALA A 142 -5.39 -2.15 -12.97
C ALA A 142 -5.25 -1.11 -11.85
N ARG A 143 -4.02 -0.70 -11.54
CA ARG A 143 -3.73 0.36 -10.55
C ARG A 143 -4.34 1.70 -11.00
N LEU A 144 -4.24 2.04 -12.28
CA LEU A 144 -4.77 3.28 -12.83
C LEU A 144 -6.30 3.34 -12.69
N ILE A 145 -7.00 2.28 -13.09
CA ILE A 145 -8.45 2.20 -12.99
C ILE A 145 -8.91 2.29 -11.53
N ALA A 146 -8.29 1.53 -10.62
CA ALA A 146 -8.63 1.63 -9.19
C ALA A 146 -8.34 3.01 -8.61
N ARG A 147 -7.21 3.64 -8.98
CA ARG A 147 -6.91 5.02 -8.57
C ARG A 147 -8.02 5.97 -8.98
N ALA A 148 -8.46 5.87 -10.23
CA ALA A 148 -9.51 6.72 -10.78
C ALA A 148 -10.86 6.53 -10.06
N MET A 149 -11.21 5.27 -9.77
CA MET A 149 -12.44 4.93 -9.04
C MET A 149 -12.36 5.40 -7.58
N VAL A 150 -11.25 5.14 -6.89
CA VAL A 150 -11.03 5.58 -5.51
C VAL A 150 -11.12 7.09 -5.42
N GLN A 151 -10.42 7.83 -6.27
CA GLN A 151 -10.47 9.29 -6.27
C GLN A 151 -11.88 9.83 -6.57
N LYS A 152 -12.65 9.17 -7.45
CA LYS A 152 -14.04 9.57 -7.76
C LYS A 152 -14.94 9.45 -6.53
N TYR A 153 -14.87 8.32 -5.84
CA TYR A 153 -15.78 8.02 -4.73
C TYR A 153 -15.27 8.57 -3.39
N ILE A 154 -13.95 8.64 -3.21
CA ILE A 154 -13.29 9.00 -1.96
C ILE A 154 -12.54 10.30 -2.16
N ARG A 155 -13.22 11.40 -1.83
CA ARG A 155 -12.62 12.73 -1.87
C ARG A 155 -11.57 12.89 -0.78
N ASN A 156 -11.97 12.79 0.48
CA ASN A 156 -11.10 12.79 1.67
C ASN A 156 -11.80 11.98 2.76
N LEU A 157 -11.03 11.22 3.56
CA LEU A 157 -11.58 10.50 4.72
C LEU A 157 -11.75 11.46 5.91
N LEU A 158 -10.77 12.34 6.10
CA LEU A 158 -10.74 13.38 7.13
C LEU A 158 -10.98 14.75 6.48
N GLU A 159 -11.81 15.60 7.06
CA GLU A 159 -11.89 16.99 6.59
C GLU A 159 -10.56 17.70 6.88
N PRO A 160 -10.09 18.60 6.00
CA PRO A 160 -8.82 19.28 6.20
C PRO A 160 -8.99 20.62 6.94
N PRO A 161 -8.66 20.71 8.24
CA PRO A 161 -8.29 22.00 8.83
C PRO A 161 -6.76 22.22 8.83
N TYR A 162 -5.94 21.19 8.53
CA TYR A 162 -4.48 21.23 8.67
C TYR A 162 -3.75 20.25 7.73
N TRP A 163 -2.49 20.56 7.36
CA TRP A 163 -1.65 19.73 6.47
C TRP A 163 -1.42 18.30 6.99
N TYR A 164 -1.55 18.10 8.30
CA TYR A 164 -1.40 16.80 8.96
C TYR A 164 -2.43 15.76 8.47
N HIS A 165 -3.60 16.19 7.97
CA HIS A 165 -4.61 15.27 7.43
C HIS A 165 -4.46 15.01 5.92
N THR A 166 -3.74 15.86 5.18
CA THR A 166 -3.60 15.75 3.73
C THR A 166 -2.84 14.49 3.31
N TRP A 167 -1.63 14.27 3.84
CA TRP A 167 -0.83 13.10 3.49
C TRP A 167 -1.47 11.79 3.96
N LEU A 168 -2.24 11.80 5.06
CA LEU A 168 -2.96 10.64 5.57
C LEU A 168 -4.15 10.30 4.66
N ASN A 169 -4.88 11.31 4.17
CA ASN A 169 -5.93 11.14 3.16
C ASN A 169 -5.37 10.61 1.84
N GLU A 170 -4.30 11.21 1.32
CA GLU A 170 -3.67 10.75 0.08
C GLU A 170 -3.08 9.35 0.23
N GLY A 171 -2.42 9.08 1.36
CA GLY A 171 -1.93 7.75 1.70
C GLY A 171 -3.05 6.71 1.80
N PHE A 172 -4.21 7.08 2.33
CA PHE A 172 -5.38 6.21 2.38
C PHE A 172 -5.83 5.82 0.97
N LYS A 173 -5.90 6.78 0.04
CA LYS A 173 -6.26 6.52 -1.36
C LYS A 173 -5.27 5.55 -2.03
N VAL A 174 -3.97 5.75 -1.82
CA VAL A 174 -2.91 4.89 -2.39
C VAL A 174 -2.93 3.47 -1.78
N PHE A 175 -3.22 3.34 -0.49
CA PHE A 175 -3.45 2.04 0.14
C PHE A 175 -4.69 1.38 -0.45
N LEU A 176 -5.81 2.11 -0.46
CA LEU A 176 -7.10 1.55 -0.81
C LEU A 176 -7.19 1.13 -2.27
N GLN A 177 -6.63 1.90 -3.21
CA GLN A 177 -6.59 1.48 -4.63
C GLN A 177 -5.90 0.12 -4.79
N THR A 178 -4.85 -0.13 -4.02
CA THR A 178 -4.07 -1.37 -4.09
C THR A 178 -4.82 -2.51 -3.40
N TYR A 179 -5.43 -2.20 -2.25
CA TYR A 179 -6.25 -3.13 -1.48
C TYR A 179 -7.48 -3.59 -2.26
N ILE A 180 -8.20 -2.67 -2.92
CA ILE A 180 -9.36 -3.00 -3.75
C ILE A 180 -8.95 -3.96 -4.85
N ILE A 181 -7.87 -3.68 -5.60
CA ILE A 181 -7.46 -4.59 -6.67
C ILE A 181 -7.05 -5.95 -6.12
N ASP A 182 -6.29 -6.00 -5.02
CA ASP A 182 -5.87 -7.26 -4.38
C ASP A 182 -7.04 -8.16 -4.00
N LYS A 183 -8.17 -7.56 -3.62
CA LYS A 183 -9.37 -8.28 -3.19
C LYS A 183 -10.37 -8.52 -4.33
N ALA A 184 -10.42 -7.62 -5.31
CA ALA A 184 -11.35 -7.67 -6.42
C ALA A 184 -10.86 -8.62 -7.54
N LEU A 185 -9.55 -8.59 -7.85
CA LEU A 185 -8.98 -9.42 -8.90
C LEU A 185 -8.41 -10.72 -8.31
N PRO A 186 -8.89 -11.90 -8.76
CA PRO A 186 -8.35 -13.17 -8.34
C PRO A 186 -6.84 -13.26 -8.61
N TYR A 187 -6.09 -13.77 -7.63
CA TYR A 187 -4.65 -14.09 -7.74
C TYR A 187 -3.73 -12.89 -8.07
N SER A 188 -4.18 -11.64 -7.95
CA SER A 188 -3.36 -10.49 -8.36
C SER A 188 -2.14 -10.24 -7.45
N ARG A 189 -2.21 -10.64 -6.17
CA ARG A 189 -1.16 -10.43 -5.15
C ARG A 189 -0.63 -8.99 -5.13
N MET A 190 -1.54 -8.02 -5.30
CA MET A 190 -1.17 -6.62 -5.41
C MET A 190 -0.63 -6.08 -4.09
N MET A 191 -1.14 -6.56 -2.96
CA MET A 191 -0.63 -6.19 -1.65
C MET A 191 0.73 -6.83 -1.34
N ASP A 192 1.07 -7.97 -1.96
CA ASP A 192 2.44 -8.51 -1.87
C ASP A 192 3.41 -7.65 -2.68
N LEU A 193 3.01 -7.28 -3.92
CA LEU A 193 3.77 -6.35 -4.77
C LEU A 193 3.95 -5.00 -4.09
N PHE A 194 2.94 -4.50 -3.37
CA PHE A 194 3.04 -3.29 -2.58
C PHE A 194 4.19 -3.35 -1.56
N VAL A 195 4.36 -4.47 -0.86
CA VAL A 195 5.46 -4.61 0.11
C VAL A 195 6.82 -4.50 -0.58
N VAL A 196 7.04 -5.29 -1.64
CA VAL A 196 8.37 -5.36 -2.25
C VAL A 196 8.67 -4.19 -3.18
N GLN A 197 7.67 -3.57 -3.80
CA GLN A 197 7.86 -2.44 -4.73
C GLN A 197 7.73 -1.06 -4.08
N VAL A 198 6.94 -0.94 -3.01
CA VAL A 198 6.64 0.36 -2.38
C VAL A 198 7.28 0.45 -1.00
N GLN A 199 7.05 -0.52 -0.13
CA GLN A 199 7.58 -0.49 1.24
C GLN A 199 9.10 -0.67 1.27
N HIS A 200 9.66 -1.63 0.52
CA HIS A 200 11.13 -1.82 0.44
C HIS A 200 11.83 -0.62 -0.19
N GLU A 201 11.24 -0.03 -1.22
CA GLU A 201 11.80 1.15 -1.90
C GLU A 201 11.88 2.35 -0.94
N LEU A 202 10.81 2.60 -0.16
CA LEU A 202 10.83 3.67 0.83
C LEU A 202 11.83 3.39 1.97
N LEU A 203 11.94 2.14 2.43
CA LEU A 203 12.96 1.75 3.40
C LEU A 203 14.37 2.04 2.86
N TYR A 204 14.64 1.73 1.60
CA TYR A 204 15.93 2.00 0.95
C TYR A 204 16.20 3.51 0.82
N LEU A 205 15.25 4.29 0.30
CA LEU A 205 15.40 5.75 0.12
C LEU A 205 15.67 6.46 1.46
N ASN A 206 14.90 6.13 2.50
CA ASN A 206 15.09 6.76 3.82
C ASN A 206 16.41 6.34 4.47
N SER A 207 16.84 5.08 4.30
CA SER A 207 18.16 4.63 4.76
C SER A 207 19.30 5.32 4.00
N TYR A 208 19.18 5.47 2.67
CA TYR A 208 20.18 6.16 1.86
C TYR A 208 20.36 7.63 2.29
N LEU A 209 19.25 8.33 2.54
CA LEU A 209 19.27 9.69 3.09
C LEU A 209 19.92 9.73 4.48
N ALA A 210 19.67 8.74 5.33
CA ALA A 210 20.28 8.63 6.67
C ALA A 210 21.80 8.51 6.60
N ILE A 211 22.28 7.64 5.70
CA ILE A 211 23.71 7.32 5.57
C ILE A 211 24.47 8.50 4.96
N ASN A 212 23.87 9.20 3.99
CA ASN A 212 24.58 10.18 3.17
C ASN A 212 24.33 11.64 3.54
N SER A 213 23.39 11.95 4.43
CA SER A 213 23.15 13.33 4.87
C SER A 213 23.99 13.70 6.10
N THR A 214 24.83 14.71 5.97
CA THR A 214 25.49 15.42 7.09
C THR A 214 24.65 16.59 7.60
N ILE A 215 23.48 16.81 7.00
CA ILE A 215 22.62 17.95 7.26
C ILE A 215 21.87 17.74 8.57
N LYS A 216 22.12 18.60 9.56
CA LYS A 216 21.18 18.80 10.66
C LYS A 216 19.90 19.40 10.08
N TYR A 217 18.92 18.55 9.83
CA TYR A 217 17.65 18.96 9.24
C TYR A 217 16.84 19.79 10.24
N ASP A 218 16.62 21.06 9.90
CA ASP A 218 15.77 22.02 10.62
C ASP A 218 14.28 21.67 10.50
N GLU A 219 13.42 22.21 11.36
CA GLU A 219 11.96 21.98 11.37
C GLU A 219 11.30 22.33 10.02
N SER A 220 11.82 23.33 9.31
CA SER A 220 11.35 23.75 7.98
C SER A 220 11.42 22.66 6.90
N CYS A 221 12.31 21.68 7.03
CA CYS A 221 12.41 20.57 6.08
C CYS A 221 11.31 19.52 6.28
N TYR A 222 10.71 19.46 7.48
CA TYR A 222 9.63 18.53 7.80
C TYR A 222 8.35 18.88 7.05
N GLU A 223 7.98 20.17 7.03
CA GLU A 223 6.82 20.67 6.30
C GLU A 223 6.93 20.33 4.80
N ASN A 224 8.11 20.55 4.20
CA ASN A 224 8.35 20.22 2.79
C ASN A 224 8.23 18.71 2.50
N TYR A 225 8.69 17.84 3.41
CA TYR A 225 8.54 16.39 3.26
C TYR A 225 7.07 15.97 3.27
N LEU A 226 6.25 16.56 4.15
CA LEU A 226 4.82 16.25 4.28
C LEU A 226 4.02 16.61 3.03
N HIS A 227 4.47 17.60 2.27
CA HIS A 227 3.89 17.97 0.97
C HIS A 227 4.46 17.17 -0.22
N SER A 228 5.43 16.27 0.01
CA SER A 228 6.04 15.48 -1.05
C SER A 228 5.24 14.19 -1.36
N PRO A 229 5.32 13.65 -2.59
CA PRO A 229 4.75 12.33 -2.92
C PRO A 229 5.23 11.20 -2.00
N LEU A 230 6.43 11.32 -1.40
CA LEU A 230 6.96 10.34 -0.46
C LEU A 230 6.13 10.27 0.84
N SER A 231 5.52 11.36 1.27
CA SER A 231 4.63 11.35 2.44
C SER A 231 3.38 10.52 2.16
N HIS A 232 2.81 10.60 0.95
CA HIS A 232 1.63 9.84 0.55
C HIS A 232 1.95 8.34 0.50
N ILE A 233 3.12 7.98 -0.03
CA ILE A 233 3.63 6.60 -0.01
C ILE A 233 3.76 6.10 1.43
N LYS A 234 4.41 6.87 2.31
CA LYS A 234 4.54 6.51 3.74
C LYS A 234 3.17 6.36 4.41
N GLY A 235 2.22 7.24 4.12
CA GLY A 235 0.83 7.14 4.57
C GLY A 235 0.17 5.84 4.16
N SER A 236 0.36 5.41 2.91
CA SER A 236 -0.20 4.14 2.44
C SER A 236 0.38 2.93 3.17
N ILE A 237 1.65 2.98 3.55
CA ILE A 237 2.30 1.93 4.35
C ILE A 237 1.75 1.92 5.78
N ILE A 238 1.56 3.08 6.40
CA ILE A 238 0.96 3.20 7.73
C ILE A 238 -0.47 2.65 7.73
N TRP A 239 -1.27 2.94 6.70
CA TRP A 239 -2.61 2.37 6.54
C TRP A 239 -2.60 0.85 6.42
N ARG A 240 -1.67 0.29 5.62
CA ARG A 240 -1.46 -1.16 5.55
C ARG A 240 -1.07 -1.73 6.91
N MET A 241 -0.14 -1.09 7.61
CA MET A 241 0.31 -1.52 8.93
C MET A 241 -0.83 -1.53 9.95
N LEU A 242 -1.70 -0.52 9.92
CA LEU A 242 -2.89 -0.43 10.75
C LEU A 242 -3.89 -1.56 10.42
N GLU A 243 -4.16 -1.81 9.13
CA GLU A 243 -5.02 -2.91 8.68
C GLU A 243 -4.49 -4.28 9.14
N ARG A 244 -3.17 -4.49 9.08
CA ARG A 244 -2.54 -5.75 9.53
C ARG A 244 -2.48 -5.91 11.04
N THR A 245 -2.37 -4.81 11.78
CA THR A 245 -2.35 -4.81 13.24
C THR A 245 -3.75 -5.05 13.81
N LEU A 246 -4.77 -4.37 13.27
CA LEU A 246 -6.16 -4.52 13.71
C LEU A 246 -6.84 -5.78 13.15
N SER A 247 -6.33 -6.37 12.06
CA SER A 247 -6.99 -7.31 11.14
C SER A 247 -8.00 -6.65 10.20
N SER A 248 -8.18 -7.24 9.01
CA SER A 248 -9.07 -6.71 7.97
C SER A 248 -10.51 -6.49 8.44
N ASN A 249 -11.02 -7.36 9.31
CA ASN A 249 -12.40 -7.28 9.79
C ASN A 249 -12.61 -6.06 10.72
N ILE A 250 -11.77 -5.93 11.76
CA ILE A 250 -11.83 -4.80 12.69
C ILE A 250 -11.58 -3.48 11.96
N PHE A 251 -10.60 -3.47 11.05
CA PHE A 251 -10.28 -2.30 10.24
C PHE A 251 -11.49 -1.83 9.42
N LEU A 252 -12.12 -2.72 8.64
CA LEU A 252 -13.27 -2.36 7.81
C LEU A 252 -14.48 -1.94 8.64
N ILE A 253 -14.79 -2.66 9.72
CA ILE A 253 -15.91 -2.30 10.62
C ILE A 253 -15.65 -0.95 11.29
N GLY A 254 -14.42 -0.67 11.72
CA GLY A 254 -14.09 0.61 12.37
C GLY A 254 -14.06 1.81 11.41
N ILE A 255 -13.58 1.63 10.17
CA ILE A 255 -13.74 2.68 9.12
C ILE A 255 -15.23 2.93 8.87
N ASN A 256 -16.02 1.86 8.85
CA ASN A 256 -17.45 1.97 8.67
C ASN A 256 -18.14 2.72 9.83
N GLU A 257 -17.76 2.42 11.06
CA GLU A 257 -18.24 3.10 12.26
C GLU A 257 -17.88 4.59 12.24
N TYR A 258 -16.64 4.93 11.89
CA TYR A 258 -16.20 6.32 11.74
C TYR A 258 -17.07 7.10 10.78
N LEU A 259 -17.29 6.56 9.58
CA LEU A 259 -18.09 7.21 8.56
C LEU A 259 -19.59 7.27 8.94
N ASN A 260 -20.11 6.31 9.71
CA ASN A 260 -21.47 6.39 10.24
C ASN A 260 -21.61 7.48 11.31
N ASN A 261 -20.59 7.67 12.14
CA ASN A 261 -20.58 8.72 13.16
C ASN A 261 -20.65 10.12 12.53
N GLN A 262 -19.98 10.32 11.39
CA GLN A 262 -20.11 11.55 10.59
C GLN A 262 -21.55 11.83 10.11
N LEU A 263 -22.38 10.79 9.96
CA LEU A 263 -23.78 10.98 9.58
C LEU A 263 -24.61 11.60 10.70
N VAL A 264 -24.23 11.30 11.94
CA VAL A 264 -24.89 11.78 13.15
C VAL A 264 -24.31 13.13 13.58
N ASP A 265 -23.00 13.28 13.46
CA ASP A 265 -22.24 14.49 13.78
C ASP A 265 -21.30 14.85 12.62
N PRO A 266 -21.74 15.74 11.70
CA PRO A 266 -20.92 16.16 10.55
C PRO A 266 -19.61 16.87 10.93
N GLU A 267 -19.41 17.29 12.18
CA GLU A 267 -18.16 17.90 12.65
C GLU A 267 -17.11 16.86 13.12
N ALA A 268 -17.49 15.58 13.24
CA ALA A 268 -16.63 14.47 13.68
C ALA A 268 -15.67 13.98 12.56
N THR A 269 -14.88 14.90 12.03
CA THR A 269 -14.09 14.71 10.81
C THR A 269 -12.58 14.67 11.07
N THR A 270 -12.17 14.65 12.34
CA THR A 270 -10.75 14.68 12.73
C THR A 270 -10.12 13.28 12.77
N SER A 271 -8.78 13.22 12.80
CA SER A 271 -8.09 11.93 12.99
C SER A 271 -8.41 11.29 14.35
N ARG A 272 -8.69 12.09 15.37
CA ARG A 272 -9.05 11.59 16.71
C ARG A 272 -10.38 10.85 16.68
N ASP A 273 -11.36 11.36 15.94
CA ASP A 273 -12.68 10.73 15.77
C ASP A 273 -12.54 9.38 15.07
N LEU A 274 -11.67 9.32 14.05
CA LEU A 274 -11.31 8.08 13.36
C LEU A 274 -10.65 7.05 14.30
N TRP A 275 -9.65 7.47 15.08
CA TRP A 275 -8.99 6.58 16.05
C TRP A 275 -9.95 6.09 17.13
N SER A 276 -10.86 6.95 17.58
CA SER A 276 -11.92 6.61 18.53
C SER A 276 -12.86 5.53 17.98
N ALA A 277 -13.31 5.66 16.73
CA ALA A 277 -14.17 4.67 16.07
C ALA A 277 -13.46 3.33 15.82
N LEU A 278 -12.19 3.33 15.42
CA LEU A 278 -11.41 2.09 15.32
C LEU A 278 -11.24 1.43 16.70
N ARG A 279 -11.00 2.24 17.74
CA ARG A 279 -10.81 1.77 19.11
C ARG A 279 -12.09 1.20 19.72
N SER A 280 -13.26 1.80 19.46
CA SER A 280 -14.53 1.29 19.97
C SER A 280 -14.80 -0.13 19.45
N VAL A 281 -14.65 -0.34 18.14
CA VAL A 281 -14.81 -1.66 17.50
C VAL A 281 -13.77 -2.66 17.99
N LEU A 282 -12.53 -2.20 18.20
CA LEU A 282 -11.46 -3.04 18.74
C LEU A 282 -11.78 -3.55 20.15
N ILE A 283 -12.28 -2.67 21.03
CA ILE A 283 -12.68 -3.02 22.40
C ILE A 283 -13.89 -3.94 22.40
N GLU A 284 -14.88 -3.69 21.52
CA GLU A 284 -16.07 -4.55 21.41
C GLU A 284 -15.70 -5.98 21.00
N LEU A 285 -14.86 -6.13 19.97
CA LEU A 285 -14.49 -7.43 19.42
C LEU A 285 -13.35 -8.12 20.19
N ASN A 286 -12.52 -7.35 20.90
CA ASN A 286 -11.44 -7.89 21.73
C ASN A 286 -11.11 -6.95 22.92
N PRO A 287 -11.87 -7.04 24.02
CA PRO A 287 -11.74 -6.13 25.16
C PRO A 287 -10.36 -6.15 25.85
N ALA A 288 -9.65 -7.29 25.76
CA ALA A 288 -8.35 -7.47 26.39
C ALA A 288 -7.18 -6.91 25.56
N TYR A 289 -7.45 -6.41 24.36
CA TYR A 289 -6.42 -5.94 23.45
C TYR A 289 -6.20 -4.43 23.61
N GLU A 290 -5.21 -4.08 24.42
CA GLU A 290 -4.77 -2.70 24.61
C GLU A 290 -3.81 -2.30 23.49
N PHE A 291 -4.30 -1.51 22.55
CA PHE A 291 -3.50 -0.97 21.45
C PHE A 291 -3.78 0.52 21.28
N ASP A 292 -2.70 1.30 21.33
CA ASP A 292 -2.76 2.74 21.19
C ASP A 292 -2.49 3.14 19.73
N ILE A 293 -3.59 3.26 18.98
CA ILE A 293 -3.57 3.59 17.55
C ILE A 293 -2.92 4.96 17.33
N GLU A 294 -3.26 5.95 18.16
CA GLU A 294 -2.82 7.33 18.01
C GLU A 294 -1.31 7.44 18.24
N ASN A 295 -0.81 6.88 19.35
CA ASN A 295 0.63 6.87 19.64
C ASN A 295 1.44 6.08 18.60
N MET A 296 0.90 4.97 18.07
CA MET A 296 1.55 4.24 16.97
C MET A 296 1.71 5.14 15.74
N ILE A 297 0.63 5.75 15.29
CA ILE A 297 0.62 6.54 14.06
C ILE A 297 1.47 7.79 14.23
N ASP A 298 1.37 8.50 15.35
CA ASP A 298 2.20 9.67 15.65
C ASP A 298 3.69 9.34 15.66
N SER A 299 4.06 8.18 16.22
CA SER A 299 5.45 7.75 16.21
C SER A 299 5.97 7.50 14.79
N LEU A 300 5.17 6.85 13.94
CA LEU A 300 5.53 6.57 12.56
C LEU A 300 5.55 7.82 11.70
N ILE A 301 4.71 8.81 11.98
CA ILE A 301 4.69 10.10 11.27
C ILE A 301 6.02 10.83 11.48
N MET A 302 6.41 10.98 12.75
CA MET A 302 7.62 11.69 13.16
C MET A 302 8.91 10.93 12.78
N GLN A 303 8.82 9.61 12.60
CA GLN A 303 9.92 8.75 12.21
C GLN A 303 10.50 9.13 10.84
N ARG A 304 11.69 9.72 10.80
CA ARG A 304 12.37 10.00 9.52
C ARG A 304 13.09 8.78 8.97
N TYR A 305 13.73 8.01 9.84
CA TYR A 305 14.50 6.83 9.48
C TYR A 305 13.82 5.54 9.91
N PRO A 306 13.89 4.46 9.11
CA PRO A 306 13.34 3.17 9.52
C PRO A 306 13.92 2.71 10.85
N PHE A 307 13.07 2.27 11.77
CA PHE A 307 13.50 1.65 13.01
C PHE A 307 14.19 0.33 12.68
N VAL A 308 15.19 -0.03 13.48
CA VAL A 308 15.85 -1.33 13.38
C VAL A 308 15.59 -2.09 14.67
N LEU A 309 14.86 -3.19 14.61
CA LEU A 309 14.78 -4.12 15.73
C LEU A 309 16.06 -4.94 15.76
N LYS A 310 16.85 -4.77 16.82
CA LYS A 310 18.04 -5.56 17.07
C LYS A 310 17.67 -6.73 17.96
N VAL A 311 17.72 -7.93 17.39
CA VAL A 311 17.48 -9.19 18.06
C VAL A 311 18.82 -9.81 18.39
N THR A 312 19.11 -9.96 19.68
CA THR A 312 20.32 -10.61 20.16
C THR A 312 19.96 -11.78 21.03
N ARG A 313 20.73 -12.86 20.93
CA ARG A 313 20.46 -14.07 21.69
C ARG A 313 21.68 -14.53 22.47
N ASN A 314 21.46 -14.82 23.75
CA ASN A 314 22.44 -15.54 24.56
C ASN A 314 22.19 -17.04 24.42
N TYR A 315 23.01 -17.72 23.63
CA TYR A 315 22.89 -19.16 23.36
C TYR A 315 23.28 -20.06 24.55
N SER A 316 23.93 -19.50 25.58
CA SER A 316 24.22 -20.23 26.83
C SER A 316 23.01 -20.25 27.75
N THR A 317 22.25 -19.15 27.80
CA THR A 317 21.05 -19.03 28.67
C THR A 317 19.74 -19.23 27.92
N ASN A 318 19.78 -19.35 26.59
CA ASN A 318 18.59 -19.43 25.71
C ASN A 318 17.66 -18.21 25.81
N VAL A 319 18.20 -17.04 26.20
CA VAL A 319 17.42 -15.81 26.29
C VAL A 319 17.59 -14.99 25.01
N VAL A 320 16.46 -14.64 24.39
CA VAL A 320 16.39 -13.66 23.30
C VAL A 320 16.09 -12.31 23.91
N ASN A 321 16.85 -11.29 23.51
CA ASN A 321 16.66 -9.90 23.87
C ASN A 321 16.46 -9.07 22.58
N VAL A 322 15.32 -8.39 22.52
CA VAL A 322 14.94 -7.51 21.41
C VAL A 322 14.96 -6.07 21.89
N THR A 323 15.70 -5.22 21.19
CA THR A 323 15.82 -3.78 21.45
C THR A 323 15.61 -2.99 20.17
N VAL A 324 15.35 -1.69 20.28
CA VAL A 324 15.26 -0.78 19.13
C VAL A 324 16.58 -0.04 18.95
N GLN A 325 17.11 -0.05 17.73
CA GLN A 325 18.22 0.78 17.31
C GLN A 325 17.70 1.94 16.45
N PHE A 326 18.19 3.14 16.75
CA PHE A 326 17.84 4.36 16.06
C PHE A 326 19.03 4.89 15.27
N TYR A 327 18.76 5.42 14.08
CA TYR A 327 19.75 6.19 13.33
C TYR A 327 19.93 7.59 13.93
N ASN A 328 18.88 8.15 14.54
CA ASN A 328 18.89 9.46 15.18
C ASN A 328 18.44 9.36 16.64
N LYS A 329 19.20 9.96 17.55
CA LYS A 329 18.92 9.93 19.00
C LYS A 329 17.63 10.65 19.38
N SER A 330 17.14 11.58 18.56
CA SER A 330 15.84 12.24 18.81
C SER A 330 14.67 11.26 18.84
N ASP A 331 14.79 10.17 18.08
CA ASP A 331 13.72 9.20 17.86
C ASP A 331 13.58 8.22 19.06
N GLU A 332 14.58 8.17 19.94
CA GLU A 332 14.59 7.35 21.16
C GLU A 332 13.46 7.72 22.13
N ASN A 333 13.01 8.97 22.11
CA ASN A 333 12.02 9.46 23.08
C ASN A 333 10.58 9.18 22.66
N ARG A 334 10.32 8.84 21.39
CA ARG A 334 8.97 8.72 20.83
C ARG A 334 8.90 7.64 19.75
N TYR A 335 8.71 6.40 20.17
CA TYR A 335 8.43 5.28 19.27
C TYR A 335 7.37 4.35 19.86
N TYR A 336 6.58 3.75 18.99
CA TYR A 336 5.62 2.72 19.35
C TYR A 336 5.58 1.68 18.22
N ILE A 337 6.26 0.55 18.44
CA ILE A 337 6.48 -0.46 17.41
C ILE A 337 5.71 -1.73 17.77
N PRO A 338 4.64 -2.10 17.05
CA PRO A 338 4.01 -3.40 17.21
C PRO A 338 4.94 -4.51 16.68
N VAL A 339 5.27 -5.46 17.55
CA VAL A 339 6.23 -6.54 17.30
C VAL A 339 5.53 -7.88 17.12
N THR A 340 5.59 -8.44 15.91
CA THR A 340 5.18 -9.82 15.65
C THR A 340 6.39 -10.70 15.44
N TYR A 341 6.30 -11.97 15.86
CA TYR A 341 7.35 -12.96 15.63
C TYR A 341 6.79 -14.38 15.57
N THR A 342 7.57 -15.26 14.98
CA THR A 342 7.32 -16.70 14.95
C THR A 342 8.65 -17.44 15.04
N THR A 343 8.59 -18.71 15.45
CA THR A 343 9.76 -19.56 15.67
C THR A 343 9.67 -20.79 14.79
N GLU A 344 10.80 -21.45 14.59
CA GLU A 344 10.89 -22.66 13.78
C GLU A 344 9.95 -23.79 14.25
N SER A 345 9.73 -23.91 15.56
CA SER A 345 8.83 -24.91 16.17
C SER A 345 7.35 -24.66 15.88
N THR A 346 6.96 -23.40 15.71
CA THR A 346 5.56 -22.99 15.50
C THR A 346 5.47 -21.95 14.39
N PRO A 347 5.87 -22.30 13.13
CA PRO A 347 6.04 -21.36 12.03
C PRO A 347 4.69 -20.87 11.51
N ASN A 348 4.10 -19.93 12.22
CA ASN A 348 2.83 -19.32 11.91
C ASN A 348 3.02 -17.86 11.51
N PHE A 349 3.08 -17.64 10.20
CA PHE A 349 3.21 -16.32 9.59
C PHE A 349 1.87 -15.65 9.28
N THR A 350 0.73 -16.28 9.57
CA THR A 350 -0.59 -15.72 9.22
C THR A 350 -1.10 -14.71 10.25
N ILE A 351 -0.59 -14.76 11.48
CA ILE A 351 -1.00 -13.86 12.57
C ILE A 351 -0.12 -12.61 12.55
N THR A 352 -0.58 -11.56 11.87
CA THR A 352 0.12 -10.27 11.81
C THR A 352 -0.31 -9.29 12.90
N ARG A 353 -1.28 -9.66 13.74
CA ARG A 353 -1.70 -8.89 14.91
C ARG A 353 -0.64 -9.02 16.00
N SER A 354 -0.15 -7.89 16.49
CA SER A 354 0.84 -7.87 17.56
C SER A 354 0.19 -7.81 18.93
N ASN A 355 0.63 -8.64 19.88
CA ASN A 355 0.31 -8.52 21.31
C ASN A 355 1.49 -8.00 22.14
N VAL A 356 2.55 -7.50 21.47
CA VAL A 356 3.75 -6.98 22.12
C VAL A 356 4.20 -5.71 21.43
N TRP A 357 4.64 -4.71 22.19
CA TRP A 357 5.00 -3.40 21.65
C TRP A 357 6.29 -2.94 22.30
N LEU A 358 7.17 -2.37 21.49
CA LEU A 358 8.34 -1.66 21.97
C LEU A 358 8.03 -0.17 22.00
N THR A 359 8.20 0.45 23.16
CA THR A 359 7.94 1.87 23.41
C THR A 359 9.08 2.49 24.21
N SER A 360 9.13 3.82 24.32
CA SER A 360 10.17 4.50 25.11
C SER A 360 10.19 4.12 26.60
N TRP A 361 9.06 3.67 27.14
CA TRP A 361 8.95 3.15 28.52
C TRP A 361 9.02 1.61 28.62
N SER A 362 8.96 0.89 27.50
CA SER A 362 9.11 -0.56 27.41
C SER A 362 9.99 -0.91 26.21
N SER A 363 11.28 -0.68 26.38
CA SER A 363 12.26 -0.67 25.29
C SER A 363 12.88 -2.01 24.97
N THR A 364 12.53 -3.05 25.74
CA THR A 364 13.16 -4.36 25.70
C THR A 364 12.11 -5.45 25.78
N ILE A 365 12.19 -6.45 24.91
CA ILE A 365 11.43 -7.70 25.02
C ILE A 365 12.42 -8.83 25.31
N GLU A 366 12.15 -9.60 26.34
CA GLU A 366 12.94 -10.78 26.70
C GLU A 366 12.06 -12.02 26.83
N PHE A 367 12.50 -13.12 26.21
CA PHE A 367 11.85 -14.41 26.37
C PHE A 367 12.83 -15.56 26.11
N PHE A 368 12.44 -16.75 26.56
CA PHE A 368 13.18 -17.97 26.36
C PHE A 368 12.91 -18.58 24.98
N LEU A 369 13.96 -19.03 24.29
CA LEU A 369 13.87 -19.80 23.06
C LEU A 369 14.97 -20.85 23.03
N GLU A 370 14.66 -22.08 22.64
CA GLU A 370 15.64 -23.18 22.57
C GLU A 370 16.68 -22.98 21.45
N LYS A 371 17.98 -23.08 21.78
CA LYS A 371 19.14 -22.73 20.92
C LYS A 371 19.11 -23.23 19.46
N ASN A 372 18.38 -24.31 19.18
CA ASN A 372 18.38 -24.94 17.86
C ASN A 372 17.39 -24.32 16.88
N GLN A 373 16.53 -23.40 17.34
CA GLN A 373 15.46 -22.82 16.51
C GLN A 373 15.85 -21.43 16.02
N TRP A 374 15.51 -21.11 14.77
CA TRP A 374 15.46 -19.72 14.32
C TRP A 374 14.25 -18.98 14.89
N ILE A 375 14.37 -17.65 14.95
CA ILE A 375 13.25 -16.73 15.17
C ILE A 375 13.20 -15.69 14.05
N ILE A 376 11.98 -15.39 13.58
CA ILE A 376 11.72 -14.37 12.56
C ILE A 376 10.68 -13.40 13.10
N PHE A 377 10.98 -12.11 12.99
CA PHE A 377 10.11 -11.00 13.38
C PHE A 377 9.49 -10.30 12.17
N ASN A 378 8.51 -9.44 12.43
CA ASN A 378 7.77 -8.66 11.44
C ASN A 378 7.05 -9.55 10.43
N LEU A 379 6.11 -10.36 10.92
CA LEU A 379 5.40 -11.34 10.09
C LEU A 379 4.68 -10.64 8.92
N GLN A 380 4.88 -11.17 7.71
CA GLN A 380 4.48 -10.59 6.42
C GLN A 380 4.96 -9.15 6.19
N GLN A 381 6.00 -8.74 6.91
CA GLN A 381 6.50 -7.37 6.95
C GLN A 381 5.39 -6.34 7.18
N ALA A 382 4.45 -6.68 8.07
CA ALA A 382 3.29 -5.85 8.40
C ALA A 382 3.70 -4.47 8.94
N GLY A 383 4.80 -4.40 9.71
CA GLY A 383 5.34 -3.18 10.27
C GLY A 383 6.37 -2.50 9.37
N TYR A 384 6.47 -1.17 9.48
CA TYR A 384 7.44 -0.33 8.79
C TYR A 384 8.76 -0.22 9.58
N TYR A 385 9.51 -1.31 9.63
CA TYR A 385 10.83 -1.38 10.29
C TYR A 385 11.64 -2.55 9.74
N ARG A 386 12.96 -2.48 9.92
CA ARG A 386 13.91 -3.56 9.59
C ARG A 386 14.20 -4.41 10.81
N VAL A 387 14.63 -5.66 10.60
CA VAL A 387 15.05 -6.55 11.69
C VAL A 387 16.47 -7.03 11.46
N ASN A 388 17.36 -6.78 12.42
CA ASN A 388 18.71 -7.30 12.43
C ASN A 388 18.87 -8.34 13.54
N TYR A 389 19.35 -9.52 13.16
CA TYR A 389 19.60 -10.62 14.08
C TYR A 389 21.11 -10.75 14.39
N ASP A 390 21.45 -11.44 15.48
CA ASP A 390 22.80 -11.96 15.64
C ASP A 390 23.17 -12.94 14.53
N THR A 391 24.47 -13.06 14.24
CA THR A 391 25.02 -13.89 13.15
C THR A 391 24.55 -15.34 13.21
N GLU A 392 24.41 -15.90 14.41
CA GLU A 392 24.01 -17.30 14.60
C GLU A 392 22.54 -17.51 14.22
N ASN A 393 21.64 -16.57 14.54
CA ASN A 393 20.25 -16.66 14.09
C ASN A 393 20.12 -16.42 12.57
N TRP A 394 20.90 -15.48 12.00
CA TRP A 394 20.97 -15.32 10.54
C TRP A 394 21.39 -16.62 9.84
N ARG A 395 22.39 -17.33 10.36
CA ARG A 395 22.82 -18.63 9.81
C ARG A 395 21.77 -19.72 9.97
N LYS A 396 21.02 -19.76 11.07
CA LYS A 396 19.88 -20.70 11.21
C LYS A 396 18.80 -20.43 10.18
N ILE A 397 18.47 -19.16 9.93
CA ILE A 397 17.55 -18.77 8.87
C ILE A 397 18.10 -19.22 7.50
N ALA A 398 19.39 -19.00 7.22
CA ALA A 398 20.03 -19.44 5.98
C ALA A 398 19.97 -20.96 5.79
N GLN A 399 20.26 -21.74 6.83
CA GLN A 399 20.16 -23.20 6.81
C GLN A 399 18.73 -23.66 6.51
N TYR A 400 17.73 -23.06 7.15
CA TYR A 400 16.33 -23.39 6.92
C TYR A 400 15.88 -23.01 5.49
N LEU A 401 16.28 -21.83 5.01
CA LEU A 401 15.97 -21.37 3.66
C LEU A 401 16.59 -22.27 2.58
N ASN A 402 17.77 -22.83 2.81
CA ASN A 402 18.41 -23.78 1.90
C ASN A 402 17.89 -25.22 2.02
N SER A 403 16.95 -25.47 2.96
CA SER A 403 16.27 -26.77 3.07
C SER A 403 15.12 -26.89 2.07
N LYS A 404 14.51 -28.08 2.01
CA LYS A 404 13.28 -28.30 1.23
C LYS A 404 12.04 -27.62 1.82
N ASP A 405 12.12 -27.24 3.10
CA ASP A 405 11.01 -26.69 3.88
C ASP A 405 10.97 -25.15 3.84
N TYR A 406 11.80 -24.51 3.01
CA TYR A 406 11.92 -23.05 2.90
C TYR A 406 10.57 -22.35 2.65
N SER A 407 9.64 -23.02 1.97
CA SER A 407 8.30 -22.49 1.68
C SER A 407 7.43 -22.30 2.93
N ASN A 408 7.79 -22.91 4.07
CA ASN A 408 7.11 -22.70 5.35
C ASN A 408 7.36 -21.29 5.90
N ILE A 409 8.47 -20.63 5.52
CA ILE A 409 8.64 -19.20 5.76
C ILE A 409 7.80 -18.46 4.74
N HIS A 410 6.89 -17.58 5.18
CA HIS A 410 6.02 -16.84 4.28
C HIS A 410 6.81 -16.03 3.25
N VAL A 411 6.33 -15.97 2.01
CA VAL A 411 7.02 -15.33 0.88
C VAL A 411 7.47 -13.89 1.16
N LEU A 412 6.62 -13.09 1.82
CA LEU A 412 6.98 -11.73 2.23
C LEU A 412 8.09 -11.68 3.28
N ASN A 413 8.20 -12.67 4.17
CA ASN A 413 9.31 -12.76 5.11
C ASN A 413 10.58 -13.25 4.42
N ARG A 414 10.49 -14.14 3.43
CA ARG A 414 11.64 -14.52 2.59
C ARG A 414 12.18 -13.31 1.82
N ALA A 415 11.28 -12.49 1.26
CA ALA A 415 11.63 -11.20 0.64
C ALA A 415 12.25 -10.23 1.65
N GLN A 416 11.64 -10.06 2.83
CA GLN A 416 12.16 -9.21 3.90
C GLN A 416 13.57 -9.64 4.31
N ILE A 417 13.82 -10.93 4.49
CA ILE A 417 15.12 -11.48 4.90
C ILE A 417 16.22 -11.07 3.92
N ILE A 418 15.99 -11.24 2.61
CA ILE A 418 16.97 -10.83 1.59
C ILE A 418 17.14 -9.31 1.59
N ASN A 419 16.05 -8.54 1.70
CA ASN A 419 16.11 -7.08 1.72
C ASN A 419 16.87 -6.52 2.93
N ASP A 420 16.57 -7.01 4.14
CA ASP A 420 17.21 -6.60 5.38
C ASP A 420 18.67 -7.06 5.44
N ALA A 421 18.96 -8.31 5.04
CA ALA A 421 20.34 -8.82 5.02
C ALA A 421 21.23 -8.04 4.05
N PHE A 422 20.72 -7.71 2.85
CA PHE A 422 21.46 -6.88 1.90
C PHE A 422 21.73 -5.48 2.48
N HIS A 423 20.69 -4.85 3.05
CA HIS A 423 20.80 -3.54 3.69
C HIS A 423 21.89 -3.53 4.78
N PHE A 424 21.89 -4.51 5.69
CA PHE A 424 22.90 -4.59 6.75
C PHE A 424 24.29 -4.99 6.26
N ALA A 425 24.40 -5.73 5.15
CA ALA A 425 25.69 -6.03 4.52
C ALA A 425 26.32 -4.75 3.94
N ILE A 426 25.53 -3.91 3.24
CA ILE A 426 25.98 -2.61 2.74
C ILE A 426 26.42 -1.68 3.89
N GLU A 427 25.71 -1.70 5.02
CA GLU A 427 26.09 -0.93 6.21
C GLU A 427 27.26 -1.54 7.02
N LYS A 428 27.86 -2.67 6.56
CA LYS A 428 28.90 -3.42 7.30
C LYS A 428 28.46 -3.89 8.70
N LYS A 429 27.15 -4.03 8.92
CA LYS A 429 26.52 -4.57 10.14
C LYS A 429 26.22 -6.07 10.05
N LEU A 430 26.32 -6.65 8.86
CA LEU A 430 26.27 -8.07 8.56
C LEU A 430 27.46 -8.42 7.66
N GLU A 431 28.09 -9.57 7.88
CA GLU A 431 29.13 -10.05 6.96
C GLU A 431 28.52 -10.39 5.60
N PHE A 432 29.16 -9.96 4.51
CA PHE A 432 28.68 -10.25 3.15
C PHE A 432 28.60 -11.75 2.84
N SER A 433 29.45 -12.57 3.47
CA SER A 433 29.37 -14.04 3.39
C SER A 433 28.01 -14.56 3.86
N VAL A 434 27.50 -14.05 5.00
CA VAL A 434 26.20 -14.45 5.55
C VAL A 434 25.05 -14.01 4.66
N PHE A 435 25.16 -12.83 4.03
CA PHE A 435 24.19 -12.41 3.01
C PHE A 435 24.12 -13.40 1.84
N TRP A 436 25.26 -13.88 1.34
CA TRP A 436 25.29 -14.87 0.25
C TRP A 436 24.83 -16.27 0.68
N GLU A 437 25.14 -16.68 1.93
CA GLU A 437 24.56 -17.89 2.53
C GLU A 437 23.02 -17.82 2.53
N LEU A 438 22.45 -16.66 2.87
CA LEU A 438 21.00 -16.44 2.76
C LEU A 438 20.57 -16.46 1.29
N ALA A 439 21.15 -15.64 0.41
CA ALA A 439 20.72 -15.51 -0.98
C ALA A 439 20.83 -16.81 -1.80
N SER A 440 21.68 -17.76 -1.39
CA SER A 440 21.86 -19.05 -2.07
C SER A 440 20.58 -19.86 -2.25
N TYR A 441 19.60 -19.74 -1.33
CA TYR A 441 18.32 -20.45 -1.47
C TYR A 441 17.51 -19.99 -2.68
N LEU A 442 17.77 -18.79 -3.20
CA LEU A 442 17.02 -18.26 -4.35
C LEU A 442 17.15 -19.19 -5.57
N SER A 443 18.22 -19.99 -5.65
CA SER A 443 18.38 -21.04 -6.67
C SER A 443 17.22 -22.06 -6.72
N GLN A 444 16.51 -22.27 -5.61
CA GLN A 444 15.30 -23.11 -5.54
C GLN A 444 13.98 -22.31 -5.46
N GLU A 445 14.05 -20.98 -5.32
CA GLU A 445 12.87 -20.10 -5.24
C GLU A 445 12.24 -19.86 -6.61
N LYS A 446 10.90 -19.89 -6.67
CA LYS A 446 10.11 -19.68 -7.89
C LYS A 446 9.17 -18.49 -7.79
N ASP A 447 8.96 -17.95 -6.59
CA ASP A 447 8.06 -16.82 -6.37
C ASP A 447 8.77 -15.49 -6.62
N TYR A 448 8.25 -14.73 -7.58
CA TYR A 448 8.74 -13.40 -7.93
C TYR A 448 8.85 -12.45 -6.73
N ILE A 449 7.92 -12.55 -5.76
CA ILE A 449 7.91 -11.67 -4.59
C ILE A 449 9.17 -11.88 -3.74
N ALA A 450 9.62 -13.12 -3.56
CA ALA A 450 10.85 -13.42 -2.82
C ALA A 450 12.12 -13.05 -3.59
N TRP A 451 12.08 -13.10 -4.93
CA TRP A 451 13.19 -12.70 -5.80
C TRP A 451 13.37 -11.17 -5.92
N TYR A 452 12.29 -10.39 -5.80
CA TYR A 452 12.32 -8.95 -6.06
C TYR A 452 13.43 -8.19 -5.33
N PRO A 453 13.69 -8.41 -4.03
CA PRO A 453 14.78 -7.74 -3.31
C PRO A 453 16.17 -8.06 -3.89
N MET A 454 16.36 -9.25 -4.45
CA MET A 454 17.62 -9.63 -5.08
C MET A 454 17.83 -8.89 -6.40
N PHE A 455 16.77 -8.66 -7.19
CA PHE A 455 16.88 -7.80 -8.38
C PHE A 455 17.30 -6.38 -8.03
N LYS A 456 16.76 -5.84 -6.93
CA LYS A 456 17.18 -4.53 -6.41
C LYS A 456 18.61 -4.53 -5.87
N ALA A 457 19.05 -5.62 -5.23
CA ALA A 457 20.44 -5.78 -4.83
C ALA A 457 21.39 -5.81 -6.04
N PHE A 458 21.03 -6.54 -7.10
CA PHE A 458 21.81 -6.56 -8.35
C PHE A 458 21.82 -5.20 -9.05
N GLU A 459 20.68 -4.50 -9.11
CA GLU A 459 20.60 -3.13 -9.63
C GLU A 459 21.56 -2.20 -8.89
N PHE A 460 21.59 -2.27 -7.55
CA PHE A 460 22.54 -1.50 -6.74
C PHE A 460 24.00 -1.88 -7.04
N LEU A 461 24.32 -3.18 -7.00
CA LEU A 461 25.68 -3.68 -7.25
C LEU A 461 26.15 -3.34 -8.66
N SER A 462 25.26 -3.32 -9.66
CA SER A 462 25.55 -2.95 -11.05
C SER A 462 26.23 -1.58 -11.16
N ASN A 463 25.86 -0.64 -10.29
CA ASN A 463 26.44 0.70 -10.26
C ASN A 463 27.86 0.74 -9.66
N ILE A 464 28.27 -0.32 -8.94
CA ILE A 464 29.60 -0.44 -8.34
C ILE A 464 30.59 -1.07 -9.32
N PHE A 465 30.13 -1.92 -10.26
CA PHE A 465 31.01 -2.63 -11.20
C PHE A 465 32.04 -1.74 -11.92
N PRO A 466 31.68 -0.55 -12.43
CA PRO A 466 32.64 0.35 -13.07
C PRO A 466 33.78 0.81 -12.14
N PHE A 467 33.60 0.69 -10.83
CA PHE A 467 34.54 1.16 -9.81
C PHE A 467 35.26 0.03 -9.07
N LEU A 468 35.08 -1.24 -9.47
CA LEU A 468 35.68 -2.39 -8.77
C LEU A 468 37.20 -2.36 -8.72
N ASP A 469 37.84 -1.75 -9.73
CA ASP A 469 39.29 -1.56 -9.75
C ASP A 469 39.77 -0.56 -8.69
N PHE A 470 38.89 0.33 -8.22
CA PHE A 470 39.16 1.29 -7.13
C PHE A 470 38.77 0.75 -5.75
N PHE A 471 37.91 -0.28 -5.69
CA PHE A 471 37.46 -0.90 -4.44
C PHE A 471 37.60 -2.43 -4.46
N PRO A 472 38.83 -2.96 -4.26
CA PRO A 472 39.14 -4.40 -4.35
C PRO A 472 38.32 -5.27 -3.38
N GLU A 473 37.87 -4.68 -2.26
CA GLU A 473 37.03 -5.32 -1.25
C GLU A 473 35.74 -5.90 -1.84
N PHE A 474 35.17 -5.29 -2.88
CA PHE A 474 33.96 -5.77 -3.54
C PHE A 474 34.21 -6.87 -4.57
N LYS A 475 35.44 -7.01 -5.09
CA LYS A 475 35.78 -8.07 -6.06
C LYS A 475 35.62 -9.48 -5.47
N VAL A 476 35.79 -9.65 -4.16
CA VAL A 476 35.72 -10.97 -3.50
C VAL A 476 34.27 -11.47 -3.39
N TYR A 477 33.28 -10.57 -3.43
CA TYR A 477 31.88 -10.91 -3.09
C TYR A 477 30.91 -10.87 -4.27
N ILE A 478 31.39 -10.57 -5.49
CA ILE A 478 30.50 -10.30 -6.64
C ILE A 478 30.51 -11.44 -7.67
N TRP A 479 31.48 -12.35 -7.62
CA TRP A 479 31.54 -13.50 -8.53
C TRP A 479 30.83 -14.71 -7.90
N ILE A 480 29.58 -14.93 -8.30
CA ILE A 480 28.89 -16.23 -8.21
C ILE A 480 28.65 -16.72 -9.63
#